data_AF-A0A7X1TYP6-F1
#
_entry.id   AF-A0A7X1TYP6-F1
#
_cell.length_a   1.000
_cell.length_b   1.000
_cell.length_c   1.000
_cell.angle_alpha   90.00
_cell.angle_beta   90.00
_cell.angle_gamma   90.00
#
_symmetry.space_group_name_H-M   'P 1'
#
loop_
_entity.id
_entity.type
_entity.pdbx_description
1 polymer ?
#
loop_
_entity_poly.entity_id
_entity_poly.type
_entity_poly.pdbx_seq_one_letter_code
_entity_poly.pdbx_strand_id
1 'polypeptide(L)'
;MKPLDRQRQTIAKLTAEIATTRDAPWPQAERDRLLRAQLQATLDRSVGTRERFAKVIDPVNRDAAWPDLTWPTLIDAMGIDALHASIMQRIDTLGLPDGLLPAERAERIKRLEADRFRAEAEEESLVCRIEAECHAHVLRRVDADPLAILTAWEKAA
;
A
#
# COMPACT_ATOMS: atom_id res chain seq x y z
N MET A 1 -20.58 20.78 -18.27
CA MET A 1 -20.52 19.61 -17.36
C MET A 1 -21.59 19.80 -16.30
N LYS A 2 -22.55 18.87 -16.17
CA LYS A 2 -23.66 19.02 -15.23
C LYS A 2 -23.11 18.91 -13.79
N PRO A 3 -23.70 19.62 -12.80
CA PRO A 3 -23.23 19.58 -11.40
C PRO A 3 -23.07 18.16 -10.85
N LEU A 4 -24.01 17.26 -11.15
CA LEU A 4 -23.95 15.85 -10.75
C LEU A 4 -22.73 15.12 -11.32
N ASP A 5 -22.40 15.33 -12.60
CA ASP A 5 -21.23 14.70 -13.24
C ASP A 5 -19.93 15.14 -12.57
N ARG A 6 -19.84 16.43 -12.17
CA ARG A 6 -18.69 16.95 -11.42
C ARG A 6 -18.56 16.24 -10.08
N GLN A 7 -19.67 16.06 -9.37
CA GLN A 7 -19.66 15.41 -8.06
C GLN A 7 -19.21 13.96 -8.15
N ARG A 8 -19.71 13.23 -9.15
CA ARG A 8 -19.30 11.83 -9.41
C ARG A 8 -17.82 11.72 -9.75
N GLN A 9 -17.27 12.66 -10.52
CA GLN A 9 -15.84 12.73 -10.79
C GLN A 9 -15.02 12.98 -9.52
N THR A 10 -15.50 13.85 -8.62
CA THR A 10 -14.86 14.08 -7.31
C THR A 10 -14.82 12.81 -6.48
N ILE A 11 -15.94 12.07 -6.38
CA ILE A 11 -16.00 10.82 -5.61
C ILE A 11 -15.08 9.75 -6.22
N ALA A 12 -15.06 9.62 -7.55
CA ALA A 12 -14.15 8.71 -8.24
C ALA A 12 -12.68 9.06 -7.97
N LYS A 13 -12.34 10.35 -8.00
CA LYS A 13 -10.98 10.83 -7.69
C LYS A 13 -10.58 10.51 -6.25
N LEU A 14 -11.45 10.78 -5.28
CA LEU A 14 -11.20 10.47 -3.86
C LEU A 14 -11.03 8.96 -3.64
N THR A 15 -11.85 8.14 -4.30
CA THR A 15 -11.73 6.68 -4.24
C THR A 15 -10.40 6.19 -4.78
N ALA A 16 -9.95 6.72 -5.92
CA ALA A 16 -8.64 6.40 -6.49
C ALA A 16 -7.49 6.87 -5.58
N GLU A 17 -7.61 8.04 -4.95
CA GLU A 17 -6.60 8.56 -4.02
C GLU A 17 -6.51 7.72 -2.74
N ILE A 18 -7.64 7.23 -2.21
CA ILE A 18 -7.66 6.29 -1.08
C ILE A 18 -6.92 5.01 -1.45
N ALA A 19 -7.22 4.41 -2.61
CA ALA A 19 -6.53 3.20 -3.07
C ALA A 19 -5.02 3.43 -3.21
N THR A 20 -4.63 4.52 -3.87
CA THR A 20 -3.22 4.89 -4.05
C THR A 20 -2.51 5.12 -2.71
N THR A 21 -3.17 5.78 -1.75
CA THR A 21 -2.61 6.02 -0.41
C THR A 21 -2.45 4.74 0.38
N ARG A 22 -3.41 3.81 0.26
CA ARG A 22 -3.37 2.50 0.92
C ARG A 22 -2.17 1.67 0.45
N ASP A 23 -1.93 1.67 -0.86
CA ASP A 23 -0.86 0.90 -1.51
C ASP A 23 0.46 1.66 -1.61
N ALA A 24 0.56 2.86 -1.01
CA ALA A 24 1.79 3.63 -1.00
C ALA A 24 2.94 2.81 -0.40
N PRO A 25 4.18 2.92 -0.93
CA PRO A 25 5.32 2.27 -0.32
C PRO A 25 5.60 2.85 1.08
N TRP A 26 6.53 2.25 1.82
CA TRP A 26 7.09 2.86 3.03
C TRP A 26 8.18 3.87 2.67
N PRO A 27 8.43 4.86 3.54
CA PRO A 27 9.54 5.79 3.36
C PRO A 27 10.87 5.06 3.20
N GLN A 28 11.78 5.60 2.38
CA GLN A 28 13.06 4.95 2.09
C GLN A 28 13.87 4.63 3.34
N ALA A 29 13.91 5.55 4.32
CA ALA A 29 14.59 5.34 5.59
C ALA A 29 14.00 4.16 6.39
N GLU A 30 12.68 3.98 6.33
CA GLU A 30 12.01 2.88 7.03
C GLU A 30 12.17 1.55 6.27
N ARG A 31 12.17 1.58 4.93
CA ARG A 31 12.52 0.42 4.09
C ARG A 31 13.94 -0.06 4.40
N ASP A 32 14.90 0.86 4.46
CA ASP A 32 16.30 0.60 4.81
C ASP A 32 16.41 -0.09 6.17
N ARG A 33 15.81 0.53 7.19
CA ARG A 33 15.79 0.02 8.56
C ARG A 33 15.21 -1.39 8.64
N LEU A 34 14.04 -1.62 8.04
CA LEU A 34 13.33 -2.89 8.15
C LEU A 34 14.00 -4.01 7.34
N LEU A 35 14.58 -3.68 6.19
CA LEU A 35 15.38 -4.63 5.44
C LEU A 35 16.61 -5.08 6.24
N ARG A 36 17.36 -4.14 6.82
CA ARG A 36 18.52 -4.46 7.67
C ARG A 36 18.12 -5.32 8.87
N ALA A 37 17.05 -4.93 9.57
CA ALA A 37 16.53 -5.70 10.70
C ALA A 37 16.12 -7.13 10.29
N GLN A 38 15.49 -7.30 9.13
CA GLN A 38 15.09 -8.60 8.62
C GLN A 38 16.30 -9.47 8.23
N LEU A 39 17.32 -8.89 7.61
CA LEU A 39 18.56 -9.60 7.28
C LEU A 39 19.27 -10.06 8.56
N GLN A 40 19.39 -9.18 9.56
CA GLN A 40 19.96 -9.54 10.86
C GLN A 40 19.15 -10.64 11.57
N ALA A 41 17.83 -10.51 11.62
CA ALA A 41 16.97 -11.52 12.25
C ALA A 41 17.00 -12.87 11.51
N THR A 42 17.24 -12.86 10.19
CA THR A 42 17.46 -14.10 9.42
C THR A 42 18.78 -14.76 9.80
N LEU A 43 19.85 -13.96 9.95
CA LEU A 43 21.16 -14.42 10.38
C LEU A 43 21.15 -14.97 11.81
N ASP A 44 20.49 -14.28 12.73
CA ASP A 44 20.40 -14.71 14.13
C ASP A 44 19.63 -16.03 14.26
N ARG A 45 18.62 -16.25 13.40
CA ARG A 45 17.89 -17.52 13.33
C ARG A 45 18.69 -18.65 12.68
N SER A 46 19.70 -18.35 11.87
CA SER A 46 20.55 -19.33 11.20
C SER A 46 21.77 -19.75 12.01
N VAL A 47 21.88 -19.36 13.29
CA VAL A 47 22.98 -19.76 14.18
C VAL A 47 23.06 -21.30 14.35
N GLY A 48 21.99 -22.05 14.07
CA GLY A 48 22.02 -23.53 13.98
C GLY A 48 22.56 -24.12 12.66
N THR A 49 22.77 -23.30 11.63
CA THR A 49 23.22 -23.75 10.29
C THR A 49 24.73 -23.58 10.09
N ARG A 50 25.38 -22.72 10.88
CA ARG A 50 26.84 -22.46 10.83
C ARG A 50 27.70 -23.71 11.05
N GLU A 51 27.35 -24.57 12.01
CA GLU A 51 28.08 -25.82 12.25
C GLU A 51 27.93 -26.83 11.11
N ARG A 52 26.83 -26.77 10.35
CA ARG A 52 26.62 -27.64 9.18
C ARG A 52 27.37 -27.13 7.96
N PHE A 53 27.41 -25.81 7.73
CA PHE A 53 28.07 -25.23 6.56
C PHE A 53 29.61 -25.28 6.62
N ALA A 54 30.22 -25.13 7.81
CA ALA A 54 31.66 -25.30 7.97
C ALA A 54 32.15 -26.72 7.59
N LYS A 55 31.26 -27.72 7.57
CA LYS A 55 31.54 -29.07 7.08
C LYS A 55 31.28 -29.29 5.59
N VAL A 56 30.57 -28.38 4.93
CA VAL A 56 30.10 -28.55 3.53
C VAL A 56 30.98 -27.80 2.54
N ILE A 57 31.66 -26.72 2.95
CA ILE A 57 32.63 -26.02 2.09
C ILE A 57 33.98 -26.73 2.19
N ASP A 58 34.07 -27.91 1.58
CA ASP A 58 35.34 -28.53 1.21
C ASP A 58 35.85 -27.86 -0.08
N PRO A 59 37.04 -27.24 -0.10
CA PRO A 59 37.57 -26.55 -1.27
C PRO A 59 37.83 -27.45 -2.50
N VAL A 60 37.69 -28.77 -2.37
CA VAL A 60 37.97 -29.73 -3.45
C VAL A 60 36.78 -29.95 -4.40
N ASN A 61 35.54 -29.65 -4.01
CA ASN A 61 34.37 -30.05 -4.79
C ASN A 61 33.66 -28.85 -5.47
N ARG A 62 34.29 -28.28 -6.51
CA ARG A 62 33.73 -27.19 -7.35
C ARG A 62 32.51 -27.60 -8.19
N ASP A 63 32.21 -28.90 -8.29
CA ASP A 63 31.11 -29.43 -9.09
C ASP A 63 29.86 -29.77 -8.25
N ALA A 64 29.92 -29.51 -6.94
CA ALA A 64 28.73 -29.62 -6.09
C ALA A 64 27.72 -28.55 -6.51
N ALA A 65 26.53 -29.01 -6.92
CA ALA A 65 25.36 -28.18 -7.18
C ALA A 65 25.31 -27.02 -6.18
N TRP A 66 25.17 -25.79 -6.70
CA TRP A 66 25.00 -24.59 -5.90
C TRP A 66 24.09 -24.94 -4.72
N PRO A 67 24.58 -24.93 -3.47
CA PRO A 67 23.75 -25.31 -2.35
C PRO A 67 22.54 -24.40 -2.41
N ASP A 68 21.33 -24.96 -2.31
CA ASP A 68 20.07 -24.21 -2.32
C ASP A 68 20.32 -22.88 -1.62
N LEU A 69 20.38 -21.79 -2.40
CA LEU A 69 20.85 -20.49 -1.94
C LEU A 69 19.75 -19.91 -1.05
N THR A 70 19.67 -20.42 0.17
CA THR A 70 18.77 -19.92 1.18
C THR A 70 19.27 -18.56 1.63
N TRP A 71 18.34 -17.69 2.02
CA TRP A 71 18.66 -16.36 2.54
C TRP A 71 19.79 -16.37 3.59
N PRO A 72 19.82 -17.29 4.57
CA PRO A 72 20.96 -17.42 5.49
C PRO A 72 22.32 -17.60 4.81
N THR A 73 22.42 -18.51 3.83
CA THR A 73 23.67 -18.81 3.13
C THR A 73 24.17 -17.60 2.34
N LEU A 74 23.26 -16.85 1.71
CA LEU A 74 23.58 -15.61 1.02
C LEU A 74 24.07 -14.53 1.99
N ILE A 75 23.42 -14.40 3.16
CA ILE A 75 23.81 -13.41 4.18
C ILE A 75 25.19 -13.75 4.77
N ASP A 76 25.46 -15.03 5.09
CA ASP A 76 26.77 -15.45 5.61
C ASP A 76 27.88 -15.29 4.55
N ALA A 77 27.60 -15.57 3.27
CA ALA A 77 28.60 -15.47 2.20
C ALA A 77 28.93 -14.04 1.77
N MET A 78 27.93 -13.15 1.70
CA MET A 78 28.11 -11.78 1.20
C MET A 78 28.22 -10.74 2.33
N GLY A 79 27.75 -11.07 3.53
CA GLY A 79 27.55 -10.12 4.61
C GLY A 79 26.26 -9.30 4.45
N ILE A 80 25.70 -8.86 5.58
CA ILE A 80 24.46 -8.08 5.61
C ILE A 80 24.58 -6.80 4.80
N ASP A 81 25.70 -6.07 4.92
CA ASP A 81 25.87 -4.77 4.27
C ASP A 81 25.90 -4.86 2.74
N ALA A 82 26.59 -5.86 2.17
CA ALA A 82 26.67 -6.02 0.72
C ALA A 82 25.33 -6.47 0.11
N LEU A 83 24.66 -7.40 0.77
CA LEU A 83 23.33 -7.88 0.34
C LEU A 83 22.29 -6.76 0.46
N HIS A 84 22.32 -6.02 1.56
CA HIS A 84 21.47 -4.85 1.78
C HIS A 84 21.69 -3.79 0.69
N ALA A 85 22.93 -3.40 0.42
CA ALA A 85 23.27 -2.44 -0.62
C ALA A 85 22.80 -2.90 -2.00
N SER A 86 22.96 -4.19 -2.33
CA SER A 86 22.50 -4.75 -3.61
C SER A 86 20.98 -4.70 -3.75
N ILE A 87 20.22 -4.95 -2.68
CA ILE A 87 18.75 -4.89 -2.71
C ILE A 87 18.29 -3.43 -2.81
N MET A 88 18.89 -2.52 -2.04
CA MET A 88 18.57 -1.09 -2.09
C MET A 88 18.88 -0.49 -3.45
N GLN A 89 20.02 -0.84 -4.06
CA GLN A 89 20.33 -0.43 -5.43
C GLN A 89 19.27 -0.90 -6.43
N ARG A 90 18.75 -2.13 -6.27
CA ARG A 90 17.65 -2.65 -7.10
C ARG A 90 16.36 -1.85 -6.88
N ILE A 91 16.04 -1.52 -5.63
CA ILE A 91 14.88 -0.70 -5.27
C ILE A 91 14.99 0.70 -5.90
N ASP A 92 16.17 1.32 -5.82
CA ASP A 92 16.44 2.63 -6.38
C ASP A 92 16.32 2.61 -7.92
N THR A 93 16.79 1.55 -8.58
CA THR A 93 16.62 1.38 -10.04
C THR A 93 15.16 1.22 -10.47
N LEU A 94 14.27 0.76 -9.59
CA LEU A 94 12.84 0.70 -9.85
C LEU A 94 12.15 2.06 -9.73
N GLY A 95 12.85 3.09 -9.24
CA GLY A 95 12.33 4.45 -9.13
C GLY A 95 11.09 4.54 -8.25
N LEU A 96 11.00 3.71 -7.20
CA LEU A 96 9.83 3.71 -6.33
C LEU A 96 9.71 5.06 -5.62
N PRO A 97 8.56 5.75 -5.69
CA PRO A 97 8.36 7.00 -5.00
C PRO A 97 8.54 6.83 -3.49
N ASP A 98 8.89 7.92 -2.82
CA ASP A 98 8.98 7.89 -1.36
C ASP A 98 7.59 7.72 -0.75
N GLY A 99 7.55 6.91 0.30
CA GLY A 99 6.31 6.40 0.87
C GLY A 99 5.73 7.25 2.00
N LEU A 100 4.64 6.76 2.59
CA LEU A 100 4.07 7.31 3.82
C LEU A 100 4.28 6.35 4.99
N LEU A 101 4.61 6.89 6.17
CA LEU A 101 4.62 6.10 7.40
C LEU A 101 3.22 5.51 7.68
N PRO A 102 3.12 4.36 8.35
CA PRO A 102 1.82 3.74 8.64
C PRO A 102 0.82 4.66 9.34
N ALA A 103 1.28 5.45 10.32
CA ALA A 103 0.42 6.38 11.05
C ALA A 103 -0.07 7.54 10.17
N GLU A 104 0.82 8.14 9.39
CA GLU A 104 0.49 9.23 8.46
C GLU A 104 -0.46 8.75 7.36
N ARG A 105 -0.23 7.52 6.86
CA ARG A 105 -1.10 6.86 5.90
C ARG A 105 -2.49 6.65 6.47
N ALA A 106 -2.60 6.11 7.69
CA ALA A 106 -3.89 5.90 8.34
C ALA A 106 -4.65 7.22 8.52
N GLU A 107 -3.98 8.27 8.98
CA GLU A 107 -4.60 9.59 9.15
C GLU A 107 -5.01 10.23 7.81
N ARG A 108 -4.22 10.04 6.75
CA ARG A 108 -4.58 10.49 5.41
C ARG A 108 -5.78 9.73 4.85
N ILE A 109 -5.81 8.40 4.98
CA ILE A 109 -6.95 7.58 4.55
C ILE A 109 -8.21 8.00 5.28
N LYS A 110 -8.15 8.15 6.61
CA LYS A 110 -9.28 8.59 7.43
C LYS A 110 -9.86 9.93 6.96
N ARG A 111 -9.00 10.90 6.65
CA ARG A 111 -9.42 12.21 6.10
C ARG A 111 -10.07 12.06 4.73
N LEU A 112 -9.46 11.29 3.82
CA LEU A 112 -10.00 11.06 2.48
C LEU A 112 -11.33 10.31 2.50
N GLU A 113 -11.50 9.35 3.41
CA GLU A 113 -12.77 8.63 3.60
C GLU A 113 -13.87 9.57 4.13
N ALA A 114 -13.54 10.47 5.06
CA ALA A 114 -14.47 11.50 5.51
C ALA A 114 -14.84 12.50 4.39
N ASP A 115 -13.88 12.88 3.54
CA ASP A 115 -14.12 13.73 2.38
C ASP A 115 -15.02 13.02 1.36
N ARG A 116 -14.76 11.74 1.09
CA ARG A 116 -15.59 10.92 0.19
C ARG A 116 -17.01 10.81 0.71
N PHE A 117 -17.18 10.53 2.00
CA PHE A 117 -18.50 10.45 2.63
C PHE A 117 -19.29 11.76 2.47
N ARG A 118 -18.66 12.91 2.73
CA ARG A 118 -19.30 14.23 2.52
C ARG A 118 -19.69 14.44 1.06
N ALA A 119 -18.80 14.09 0.13
CA ALA A 119 -19.07 14.23 -1.30
C ALA A 119 -20.23 13.33 -1.77
N GLU A 120 -20.39 12.13 -1.21
CA GLU A 120 -21.51 11.23 -1.50
C GLU A 120 -22.83 11.75 -0.94
N ALA A 121 -22.84 12.33 0.28
CA ALA A 121 -24.04 12.97 0.82
C ALA A 121 -24.48 14.20 0.00
N GLU A 122 -23.51 14.96 -0.53
CA GLU A 122 -23.76 16.05 -1.47
C GLU A 122 -24.30 15.53 -2.82
N GLU A 123 -23.78 14.40 -3.33
CA GLU A 123 -24.33 13.75 -4.53
C GLU A 123 -25.80 13.41 -4.33
N GLU A 124 -26.16 12.77 -3.22
CA GLU A 124 -27.56 12.40 -2.95
C GLU A 124 -28.44 13.65 -2.82
N SER A 125 -27.94 14.71 -2.18
CA SER A 125 -28.68 15.98 -2.09
C SER A 125 -28.94 16.60 -3.47
N LEU A 126 -27.99 16.49 -4.40
CA LEU A 126 -28.18 16.93 -5.79
C LEU A 126 -29.16 16.03 -6.55
N VAL A 127 -29.07 14.71 -6.35
CA VAL A 127 -30.03 13.75 -6.91
C VAL A 127 -31.45 14.10 -6.48
N CYS A 128 -31.72 14.17 -5.17
CA CYS A 128 -33.04 14.51 -4.63
C CYS A 128 -33.57 15.84 -5.20
N ARG A 129 -32.71 16.86 -5.31
CA ARG A 129 -33.09 18.15 -5.89
C ARG A 129 -33.50 18.04 -7.36
N ILE A 130 -32.71 17.33 -8.17
CA ILE A 130 -33.03 17.11 -9.58
C ILE A 130 -34.33 16.33 -9.72
N GLU A 131 -34.54 15.31 -8.90
CA GLU A 131 -35.76 14.50 -8.91
C GLU A 131 -36.99 15.36 -8.56
N ALA A 132 -36.87 16.27 -7.58
CA ALA A 132 -37.92 17.18 -7.17
C ALA A 132 -38.23 18.27 -8.20
N GLU A 133 -37.20 18.94 -8.75
CA GLU A 133 -37.36 20.08 -9.67
C GLU A 133 -37.77 19.65 -11.08
N CYS A 134 -37.24 18.51 -11.56
CA CYS A 134 -37.42 18.08 -12.95
C CYS A 134 -38.44 16.95 -13.10
N HIS A 135 -39.01 16.43 -12.00
CA HIS A 135 -39.87 15.24 -11.98
C HIS A 135 -39.30 14.04 -12.75
N ALA A 136 -37.97 13.92 -12.74
CA ALA A 136 -37.23 12.86 -13.41
C ALA A 136 -36.66 11.91 -12.38
N HIS A 137 -36.51 10.62 -12.71
CA HIS A 137 -35.80 9.69 -11.85
C HIS A 137 -34.31 9.68 -12.21
N VAL A 138 -33.43 9.80 -11.20
CA VAL A 138 -31.98 9.80 -11.40
C VAL A 138 -31.41 8.52 -10.79
N LEU A 139 -30.71 7.75 -11.63
CA LEU A 139 -30.02 6.54 -11.19
C LEU A 139 -28.87 6.90 -10.25
N ARG A 140 -28.91 6.31 -9.05
CA ARG A 140 -27.84 6.37 -8.05
C ARG A 140 -26.68 5.46 -8.46
N ARG A 141 -25.47 5.71 -7.93
CA ARG A 141 -24.31 4.85 -8.19
C ARG A 141 -24.46 3.52 -7.45
N VAL A 142 -23.96 2.44 -8.04
CA VAL A 142 -24.04 1.08 -7.46
C VAL A 142 -23.15 0.95 -6.22
N ASP A 143 -22.08 1.73 -6.17
CA ASP A 143 -21.07 1.76 -5.11
C ASP A 143 -21.27 2.91 -4.10
N ALA A 144 -22.45 3.54 -4.08
CA ALA A 144 -22.74 4.61 -3.12
C ALA A 144 -22.85 4.06 -1.69
N ASP A 145 -22.30 4.79 -0.71
CA ASP A 145 -22.39 4.44 0.70
C ASP A 145 -23.85 4.60 1.19
N PRO A 146 -24.49 3.52 1.67
CA PRO A 146 -25.86 3.59 2.18
C PRO A 146 -26.03 4.62 3.31
N LEU A 147 -25.02 4.82 4.15
CA LEU A 147 -25.10 5.79 5.25
C LEU A 147 -25.07 7.23 4.75
N ALA A 148 -24.32 7.52 3.68
CA ALA A 148 -24.28 8.84 3.08
C ALA A 148 -25.65 9.18 2.46
N ILE A 149 -26.30 8.20 1.82
CA ILE A 149 -27.65 8.34 1.25
C ILE A 149 -28.66 8.64 2.37
N LEU A 150 -28.69 7.82 3.42
CA LEU A 150 -29.63 7.98 4.53
C LEU A 150 -29.45 9.33 5.24
N THR A 151 -28.21 9.76 5.47
CA THR A 151 -27.91 11.06 6.10
C THR A 151 -28.39 12.24 5.26
N ALA A 152 -28.33 12.14 3.93
CA ALA A 152 -28.85 13.18 3.04
C ALA A 152 -30.38 13.26 3.08
N TRP A 153 -31.07 12.13 3.24
CA TRP A 153 -32.53 12.08 3.35
C TRP A 153 -33.03 12.71 4.65
N GLU A 154 -32.37 12.46 5.77
CA GLU A 154 -32.71 13.09 7.06
C GLU A 154 -32.63 14.62 7.02
N LYS A 155 -31.77 15.19 6.15
CA LYS A 155 -31.64 16.64 5.98
C LYS A 155 -32.64 17.25 4.99
N ALA A 156 -33.29 16.41 4.17
CA ALA A 156 -34.24 16.84 3.15
C ALA A 156 -35.71 16.72 3.62
N ALA A 157 -35.95 16.02 4.72
CA ALA A 157 -37.25 15.93 5.41
C ALA A 157 -37.51 17.15 6.31
#